data_AF-A0A928ISE0-F1
#
_entry.id   AF-A0A928ISE0-F1
#
_cell.length_a   1.000
_cell.length_b   1.000
_cell.length_c   1.000
_cell.angle_alpha   90.00
_cell.angle_beta   90.00
_cell.angle_gamma   90.00
#
_symmetry.space_group_name_H-M   'P 1'
#
loop_
_entity.id
_entity.type
_entity.pdbx_description
1 polymer ?
#
loop_
_entity_poly.entity_id
_entity_poly.type
_entity_poly.pdbx_seq_one_letter_code
_entity_poly.pdbx_strand_id
1 'polypeptide(L)' 'MQAVQKYTLRIFWQKKGNAKYTSHLDTQRTVTRALVRSGLPLYYSQGYNPHLRLVFALPV' A
#
# COMPACT_ATOMS: atom_id res chain seq x y z
N MET A 1 9.47 -20.89 -13.36
CA MET A 1 9.48 -19.58 -12.67
C MET A 1 8.72 -18.60 -13.54
N GLN A 2 7.48 -18.26 -13.18
CA GLN A 2 6.62 -17.39 -14.02
C GLN A 2 7.17 -15.96 -14.03
N ALA A 3 7.23 -15.36 -15.22
CA ALA A 3 7.56 -13.95 -15.38
C ALA A 3 6.55 -13.11 -14.59
N VAL A 4 7.01 -12.45 -13.52
CA VAL A 4 6.16 -11.55 -12.72
C VAL A 4 5.90 -10.32 -13.58
N GLN A 5 4.71 -10.25 -14.18
CA GLN A 5 4.30 -9.11 -15.00
C GLN A 5 4.27 -7.85 -14.13
N LYS A 6 5.10 -6.88 -14.48
CA LYS A 6 5.26 -5.63 -13.74
C LYS A 6 4.29 -4.60 -14.32
N TYR A 7 3.26 -4.26 -13.57
CA TYR A 7 2.30 -3.23 -13.96
C TYR A 7 2.59 -1.92 -13.22
N THR A 8 2.72 -0.83 -13.97
CA THR A 8 2.82 0.52 -13.40
C THR A 8 1.42 1.12 -13.35
N LEU A 9 0.82 1.17 -12.16
CA LEU A 9 -0.47 1.82 -11.92
C LEU A 9 -0.26 3.10 -11.10
N ARG A 10 -0.96 4.17 -11.50
CA ARG A 10 -1.04 5.41 -10.72
C ARG A 10 -2.43 5.51 -10.12
N ILE A 11 -2.49 5.53 -8.80
CA ILE A 11 -3.75 5.58 -8.05
C ILE A 11 -3.81 6.91 -7.30
N PHE A 12 -4.92 7.63 -7.45
CA PHE A 12 -5.21 8.84 -6.70
C PHE A 12 -6.28 8.54 -5.65
N TRP A 13 -6.10 9.07 -4.44
CA TRP A 13 -7.04 8.88 -3.35
C TRP A 13 -7.17 10.17 -2.54
N GLN A 14 -8.32 10.35 -1.88
CA GLN A 14 -8.62 11.52 -1.04
C GLN A 14 -9.43 11.08 0.18
N LYS A 15 -9.15 11.68 1.34
CA LYS A 15 -9.99 11.53 2.54
C LYS A 15 -11.26 12.36 2.38
N LYS A 16 -12.43 11.76 2.61
CA LYS A 16 -13.74 12.45 2.58
C LYS A 16 -14.45 12.33 3.93
N GLY A 17 -15.25 13.33 4.29
CA GLY A 17 -16.02 13.35 5.54
C GLY A 17 -15.14 13.20 6.77
N ASN A 18 -15.54 12.33 7.70
CA ASN A 18 -14.84 12.11 8.98
C ASN A 18 -13.45 11.49 8.82
N ALA A 19 -13.15 10.86 7.67
CA ALA A 19 -11.82 10.30 7.41
C ALA A 19 -10.72 11.38 7.34
N LYS A 20 -11.07 12.67 7.19
CA LYS A 20 -10.11 13.78 7.20
C LYS A 20 -9.37 13.93 8.53
N TYR A 21 -9.98 13.47 9.64
CA TYR A 21 -9.39 13.52 10.97
C TYR A 21 -8.47 12.32 11.28
N THR A 22 -8.39 11.35 10.37
CA THR A 22 -7.56 10.16 10.54
C THR A 22 -6.07 10.50 10.40
N SER A 23 -5.23 9.94 11.28
CA SER A 23 -3.78 10.20 11.28
C SER A 23 -3.09 9.71 10.00
N HIS A 24 -1.85 10.16 9.77
CA HIS A 24 -1.03 9.64 8.68
C HIS A 24 -0.78 8.13 8.83
N LEU A 25 -0.48 7.65 10.04
CA LEU A 25 -0.24 6.24 10.32
C LEU A 25 -1.47 5.37 10.00
N ASP A 26 -2.66 5.81 10.41
CA ASP A 26 -3.90 5.07 10.13
C ASP A 26 -4.19 5.03 8.63
N THR A 27 -3.84 6.10 7.91
CA THR A 27 -3.93 6.16 6.46
C THR A 27 -3.00 5.13 5.82
N GLN A 28 -1.73 5.11 6.23
CA GLN A 28 -0.73 4.17 5.73
C GLN A 28 -1.19 2.72 5.96
N ARG A 29 -1.63 2.40 7.19
CA ARG A 29 -2.17 1.08 7.55
C ARG A 29 -3.39 0.71 6.71
N THR A 30 -4.26 1.67 6.43
CA THR A 30 -5.47 1.45 5.63
C THR A 30 -5.12 1.17 4.18
N VAL A 31 -4.19 1.91 3.58
CA VAL A 31 -3.69 1.65 2.22
C VAL A 31 -3.05 0.27 2.13
N THR A 32 -2.17 -0.09 3.06
CA THR A 32 -1.55 -1.43 3.10
C THR A 32 -2.60 -2.54 3.18
N ARG A 33 -3.60 -2.41 4.07
CA ARG A 33 -4.68 -3.39 4.18
C ARG A 33 -5.56 -3.46 2.94
N ALA A 34 -5.85 -2.32 2.30
CA ALA A 34 -6.64 -2.27 1.08
C ALA A 34 -5.92 -3.00 -0.06
N LEU A 35 -4.61 -2.80 -0.19
CA LEU A 35 -3.80 -3.51 -1.17
C LEU A 35 -3.81 -5.02 -0.91
N VAL A 36 -3.54 -5.46 0.32
CA VAL A 36 -3.58 -6.91 0.66
C VAL A 36 -4.95 -7.52 0.36
N ARG A 37 -6.03 -6.78 0.64
CA ARG A 37 -7.41 -7.25 0.36
C ARG A 37 -7.83 -7.17 -1.10
N SER A 38 -7.08 -6.48 -1.96
CA SER A 38 -7.43 -6.30 -3.37
C SER A 38 -7.26 -7.57 -4.22
N GLY A 39 -6.58 -8.60 -3.69
CA GLY A 39 -6.27 -9.82 -4.43
C GLY A 39 -5.18 -9.64 -5.51
N LEU A 40 -4.55 -8.46 -5.59
CA LEU A 40 -3.47 -8.21 -6.52
C LEU A 40 -2.21 -9.02 -6.15
N PRO A 41 -1.39 -9.43 -7.15
CA PRO A 41 -0.10 -10.05 -6.88
C PRO A 41 0.88 -9.01 -6.33
N LEU A 42 0.94 -8.90 -5.01
CA LEU A 42 1.78 -7.93 -4.31
C LEU A 42 3.18 -8.49 -4.04
N TYR A 43 4.17 -7.58 -4.01
CA TYR A 43 5.55 -7.93 -3.68
C TYR A 43 5.83 -7.75 -2.18
N TYR A 44 6.35 -8.81 -1.54
CA TYR A 44 6.72 -8.84 -0.13
C TYR A 44 8.23 -8.83 0.07
N SER A 45 8.69 -8.36 1.24
CA SER A 45 10.09 -8.46 1.64
C SER A 45 10.52 -9.93 1.78
N GLN A 46 11.79 -10.21 1.50
CA GLN A 46 12.38 -11.56 1.49
C GLN A 46 13.02 -11.93 2.86
N GLY A 47 12.57 -11.32 3.95
CA GLY A 47 13.11 -11.55 5.29
C GLY A 47 12.30 -12.57 6.10
N TYR A 48 12.77 -12.89 7.31
CA TYR A 48 12.09 -13.82 8.23
C TYR A 48 10.68 -13.35 8.67
N ASN A 49 10.37 -12.06 8.53
CA ASN A 49 9.04 -11.47 8.71
C ASN A 49 8.64 -10.71 7.43
N PRO A 50 7.92 -11.34 6.48
CA PRO A 50 7.57 -10.73 5.21
C PRO A 50 6.55 -9.59 5.40
N HIS A 51 6.95 -8.39 4.97
CA HIS A 51 6.11 -7.20 4.96
C HIS A 51 5.89 -6.74 3.52
N LEU A 52 4.72 -6.16 3.25
CA LEU A 52 4.44 -5.58 1.95
C LEU A 52 5.49 -4.51 1.63
N ARG A 53 6.16 -4.62 0.48
CA ARG A 53 7.15 -3.63 0.05
C ARG A 53 6.41 -2.39 -0.45
N LEU A 54 6.28 -1.39 0.41
CA LEU A 54 5.53 -0.18 0.14
C LEU A 54 6.30 1.03 0.68
N VAL A 55 6.40 2.09 -0.12
CA VAL A 55 7.08 3.35 0.24
C VAL A 55 6.03 4.45 0.29
N PHE A 56 5.90 5.10 1.45
CA PHE A 56 5.21 6.38 1.56
C PHE A 56 6.27 7.49 1.45
N ALA A 57 6.08 8.42 0.52
CA ALA A 57 6.97 9.57 0.41
C ALA A 57 7.01 10.31 1.75
N LEU A 58 8.21 10.68 2.19
CA LEU A 58 8.39 11.50 3.38
C LEU A 58 7.71 12.86 3.16
N PRO A 59 7.09 13.45 4.21
CA PRO A 59 6.68 14.84 4.14
C PRO A 59 7.95 15.68 3.97
N VAL A 60 8.05 16.38 2.84
CA VAL A 60 9.07 17.41 2.61
C VAL A 60 8.52 18.74 3.10
#